data_AF-A0A9E2GUL8-F1
#
_entry.id   AF-A0A9E2GUL8-F1
#
_cell.length_a   1.000
_cell.length_b   1.000
_cell.length_c   1.000
_cell.angle_alpha   90.00
_cell.angle_beta   90.00
_cell.angle_gamma   90.00
#
_symmetry.space_group_name_H-M   'P 1'
#
loop_
_entity.id
_entity.type
_entity.pdbx_description
1 polymer ?
#
loop_
_entity_poly.entity_id
_entity_poly.type
_entity_poly.pdbx_seq_one_letter_code
_entity_poly.pdbx_strand_id
1 'polypeptide(L)'
;MHKTLIYNIFPTLAGNLDQWEEWVNHAVDLGFNWIYINSVFAPGASDSIYSVADPFRLNPKFEVSGDAESGISQLQRFLQRHRERGVRFMTDLNLLHCAIDAPALQLHPDWFMREASGEPVHPFGPDPLDPCNVTLWDDLAEYDIYGSPDRLNLWKYLETVVDFWVGLGFSGFRCMHVTSVPAPLWRTCIRAALVRAHAPVLFVADALGESLEKVRALHECGFHHLYNSSCWWQFDADWALNQHDLLQSVAPTVSFPENHDTPRLFHKTEALTAVQYQRYLFACWFSSALQMTMGYEYCWQKPCHAVRTTQADQEPRDPDISAFIRACNRMSSAWPILCEEGRVMALSPLWEPTLLLSKTIDGQEGRLLINKDWTQPREAELIDNCEICRPVLAEGHWSWEPASGRLELAPAEIVLIRRNE
;
A
#
# COMPACT_ATOMS: atom_id res chain seq x y z
N MET A 1 -11.01 -18.07 1.15
CA MET A 1 -10.54 -16.77 0.62
C MET A 1 -9.14 -16.53 1.16
N HIS A 2 -8.24 -15.91 0.40
CA HIS A 2 -6.92 -15.52 0.92
C HIS A 2 -6.85 -13.99 0.96
N LYS A 3 -6.48 -13.45 2.13
CA LYS A 3 -6.25 -12.02 2.31
C LYS A 3 -5.15 -11.52 1.35
N THR A 4 -5.34 -10.35 0.76
CA THR A 4 -4.29 -9.67 -0.01
C THR A 4 -3.28 -9.06 0.97
N LEU A 5 -2.10 -9.66 1.09
CA LEU A 5 -1.02 -9.24 1.98
C LEU A 5 0.16 -8.75 1.12
N ILE A 6 0.38 -7.44 1.14
CA ILE A 6 1.35 -6.74 0.29
C ILE A 6 2.57 -6.33 1.12
N TYR A 7 3.75 -6.81 0.72
CA TYR A 7 5.03 -6.34 1.23
C TYR A 7 5.66 -5.36 0.25
N ASN A 8 5.82 -4.09 0.65
CA ASN A 8 6.41 -3.05 -0.15
C ASN A 8 7.94 -3.01 0.02
N ILE A 9 8.65 -3.41 -1.03
CA ILE A 9 10.10 -3.26 -1.17
C ILE A 9 10.36 -1.90 -1.82
N PHE A 10 11.08 -1.02 -1.11
CA PHE A 10 11.59 0.21 -1.68
C PHE A 10 12.88 -0.11 -2.47
N PRO A 11 12.89 0.00 -3.81
CA PRO A 11 13.86 -0.68 -4.65
C PRO A 11 15.31 -0.21 -4.42
N THR A 12 15.53 1.10 -4.26
CA THR A 12 16.88 1.65 -4.01
C THR A 12 17.42 1.35 -2.63
N LEU A 13 16.54 1.10 -1.64
CA LEU A 13 16.91 0.66 -0.29
C LEU A 13 17.27 -0.82 -0.30
N ALA A 14 16.57 -1.64 -1.09
CA ALA A 14 16.83 -3.06 -1.22
C ALA A 14 18.11 -3.36 -2.04
N GLY A 15 18.43 -2.51 -3.01
CA GLY A 15 19.62 -2.65 -3.88
C GLY A 15 19.25 -3.06 -5.30
N ASN A 16 19.97 -4.00 -5.89
CA ASN A 16 19.71 -4.52 -7.24
C ASN A 16 18.90 -5.85 -7.22
N LEU A 17 18.58 -6.38 -8.41
CA LEU A 17 17.78 -7.59 -8.57
C LEU A 17 18.30 -8.82 -7.79
N ASP A 18 19.62 -8.99 -7.66
CA ASP A 18 20.19 -10.10 -6.86
C ASP A 18 19.91 -9.92 -5.37
N GLN A 19 20.02 -8.69 -4.89
CA GLN A 19 19.80 -8.34 -3.48
C GLN A 19 18.31 -8.33 -3.13
N TRP A 20 17.43 -8.13 -4.10
CA TRP A 20 15.98 -8.23 -3.91
C TRP A 20 15.51 -9.66 -3.56
N GLU A 21 16.25 -10.71 -3.97
CA GLU A 21 15.88 -12.10 -3.67
C GLU A 21 15.81 -12.35 -2.15
N GLU A 22 16.71 -11.76 -1.34
CA GLU A 22 16.65 -11.87 0.12
C GLU A 22 15.35 -11.28 0.67
N TRP A 23 14.98 -10.07 0.21
CA TRP A 23 13.79 -9.37 0.64
C TRP A 23 12.50 -10.07 0.23
N VAL A 24 12.46 -10.64 -0.98
CA VAL A 24 11.31 -11.44 -1.43
C VAL A 24 11.15 -12.69 -0.59
N ASN A 25 12.25 -13.43 -0.33
CA ASN A 25 12.19 -14.64 0.50
C ASN A 25 11.77 -14.32 1.94
N HIS A 26 12.27 -13.23 2.52
CA HIS A 26 11.86 -12.74 3.83
C HIS A 26 10.37 -12.39 3.87
N ALA A 27 9.86 -11.64 2.88
CA ALA A 27 8.44 -11.32 2.78
C ALA A 27 7.56 -12.58 2.69
N VAL A 28 7.98 -13.60 1.93
CA VAL A 28 7.27 -14.89 1.86
C VAL A 28 7.27 -15.60 3.22
N ASP A 29 8.40 -15.61 3.94
CA ASP A 29 8.49 -16.23 5.28
C ASP A 29 7.56 -15.55 6.30
N LEU A 30 7.41 -14.22 6.20
CA LEU A 30 6.44 -13.45 6.96
C LEU A 30 4.97 -13.71 6.55
N GLY A 31 4.73 -14.46 5.47
CA GLY A 31 3.40 -14.84 5.00
C GLY A 31 2.74 -13.84 4.05
N PHE A 32 3.50 -12.90 3.47
CA PHE A 32 3.00 -12.04 2.40
C PHE A 32 2.88 -12.84 1.09
N ASN A 33 1.86 -12.52 0.29
CA ASN A 33 1.58 -13.18 -0.98
C ASN A 33 1.68 -12.23 -2.19
N TRP A 34 1.90 -10.94 -1.94
CA TRP A 34 2.21 -9.94 -2.94
C TRP A 34 3.46 -9.15 -2.56
N ILE A 35 4.32 -8.92 -3.54
CA ILE A 35 5.47 -8.02 -3.44
C ILE A 35 5.15 -6.77 -4.23
N TYR A 36 5.14 -5.62 -3.57
CA TYR A 36 5.06 -4.32 -4.22
C TYR A 36 6.44 -3.70 -4.29
N ILE A 37 6.97 -3.53 -5.49
CA ILE A 37 8.21 -2.78 -5.69
C ILE A 37 7.82 -1.43 -6.26
N ASN A 38 8.26 -0.33 -5.65
CA ASN A 38 8.05 0.99 -6.25
C ASN A 38 8.66 1.05 -7.66
N SER A 39 8.31 2.07 -8.44
CA SER A 39 8.77 2.23 -9.84
C SER A 39 10.23 1.79 -10.07
N VAL A 40 10.40 0.84 -11.01
CA VAL A 40 11.70 0.21 -11.33
C VAL A 40 12.27 0.65 -12.68
N PHE A 41 11.55 1.49 -13.42
CA PHE A 41 11.88 1.84 -14.79
C PHE A 41 12.88 3.00 -14.87
N ALA A 42 13.52 3.16 -16.02
CA ALA A 42 14.61 4.11 -16.21
C ALA A 42 14.15 5.55 -15.90
N PRO A 43 14.78 6.22 -14.91
CA PRO A 43 14.39 7.57 -14.52
C PRO A 43 14.96 8.62 -15.46
N GLY A 44 14.42 9.83 -15.38
CA GLY A 44 14.98 11.04 -15.99
C GLY A 44 16.16 11.62 -15.21
N ALA A 45 16.60 12.80 -15.62
CA ALA A 45 17.78 13.48 -15.07
C ALA A 45 17.70 13.81 -13.57
N SER A 46 16.50 13.86 -12.97
CA SER A 46 16.34 14.07 -11.51
C SER A 46 16.72 12.85 -10.68
N ASP A 47 16.90 11.69 -11.32
CA ASP A 47 17.23 10.42 -10.69
C ASP A 47 16.14 9.88 -9.73
N SER A 48 14.97 10.54 -9.70
CA SER A 48 13.80 10.12 -8.94
C SER A 48 13.18 8.87 -9.55
N ILE A 49 12.93 7.83 -8.74
CA ILE A 49 12.28 6.60 -9.22
C ILE A 49 10.85 6.85 -9.77
N TYR A 50 10.19 7.94 -9.36
CA TYR A 50 8.86 8.32 -9.86
C TYR A 50 8.91 9.21 -11.12
N SER A 51 10.08 9.74 -11.48
CA SER A 51 10.29 10.50 -12.71
C SER A 51 10.75 9.56 -13.84
N VAL A 52 9.82 8.76 -14.36
CA VAL A 52 10.14 7.74 -15.38
C VAL A 52 10.32 8.39 -16.75
N ALA A 53 11.52 8.27 -17.32
CA ALA A 53 11.83 8.74 -18.67
C ALA A 53 11.59 7.68 -19.74
N ASP A 54 11.88 6.41 -19.44
CA ASP A 54 11.66 5.30 -20.37
C ASP A 54 10.98 4.11 -19.64
N PRO A 55 9.67 3.90 -19.84
CA PRO A 55 8.92 2.83 -19.20
C PRO A 55 9.22 1.43 -19.79
N PHE A 56 10.05 1.33 -20.84
CA PHE A 56 10.43 0.08 -21.50
C PHE A 56 11.82 -0.42 -21.09
N ARG A 57 12.54 0.35 -20.26
CA ARG A 57 13.88 0.01 -19.78
C ARG A 57 13.89 -0.08 -18.26
N LEU A 58 14.64 -1.06 -17.75
CA LEU A 58 14.93 -1.14 -16.31
C LEU A 58 15.84 0.03 -15.93
N ASN A 59 15.67 0.56 -14.72
CA ASN A 59 16.61 1.50 -14.13
C ASN A 59 17.99 0.81 -13.97
N PRO A 60 19.07 1.38 -14.54
CA PRO A 60 20.41 0.78 -14.48
C PRO A 60 20.90 0.49 -13.05
N LYS A 61 20.39 1.23 -12.04
CA LYS A 61 20.71 0.99 -10.62
C LYS A 61 20.29 -0.39 -10.12
N PHE A 62 19.33 -1.04 -10.79
CA PHE A 62 18.79 -2.34 -10.39
C PHE A 62 19.33 -3.51 -11.22
N GLU A 63 20.11 -3.22 -12.26
CA GLU A 63 20.74 -4.25 -13.09
C GLU A 63 21.83 -5.01 -12.31
N VAL A 64 21.96 -6.31 -12.60
CA VAL A 64 23.06 -7.13 -12.11
C VAL A 64 24.25 -6.95 -13.04
N SER A 65 25.37 -6.48 -12.49
CA SER A 65 26.59 -6.26 -13.26
C SER A 65 27.18 -7.57 -13.75
N GLY A 66 27.62 -7.60 -15.02
CA GLY A 66 28.28 -8.76 -15.63
C GLY A 66 27.33 -9.80 -16.21
N ASP A 67 26.01 -9.58 -16.17
CA ASP A 67 25.05 -10.35 -16.95
C ASP A 67 25.07 -9.89 -18.43
N ALA A 68 24.99 -10.85 -19.35
CA ALA A 68 24.95 -10.58 -20.79
C ALA A 68 23.55 -10.19 -21.28
N GLU A 69 22.51 -10.46 -20.49
CA GLU A 69 21.14 -10.08 -20.78
C GLU A 69 20.88 -8.60 -20.48
N SER A 70 20.01 -7.98 -21.28
CA SER A 70 19.52 -6.62 -21.01
C SER A 70 18.82 -6.55 -19.64
N GLY A 71 18.88 -5.39 -18.95
CA GLY A 71 18.22 -5.21 -17.66
C GLY A 71 16.74 -5.60 -17.65
N ILE A 72 16.02 -5.32 -18.75
CA ILE A 72 14.60 -5.69 -18.84
C ILE A 72 14.38 -7.21 -18.93
N SER A 73 15.28 -7.95 -19.60
CA SER A 73 15.28 -9.41 -19.61
C SER A 73 15.61 -9.98 -18.23
N GLN A 74 16.56 -9.36 -17.51
CA GLN A 74 16.88 -9.73 -16.13
C GLN A 74 15.66 -9.58 -15.22
N LEU A 75 14.93 -8.45 -15.33
CA LEU A 75 13.68 -8.23 -14.59
C LEU A 75 12.62 -9.28 -14.95
N GLN A 76 12.37 -9.52 -16.23
CA GLN A 76 11.38 -10.52 -16.67
C GLN A 76 11.69 -11.90 -16.10
N ARG A 77 12.96 -12.32 -16.16
CA ARG A 77 13.44 -13.59 -15.59
C ARG A 77 13.29 -13.64 -14.06
N PHE A 78 13.55 -12.53 -13.37
CA PHE A 78 13.36 -12.40 -11.92
C PHE A 78 11.88 -12.58 -11.54
N LEU A 79 10.97 -11.88 -12.22
CA LEU A 79 9.53 -11.95 -11.99
C LEU A 79 8.98 -13.36 -12.28
N GLN A 80 9.38 -13.96 -13.40
CA GLN A 80 8.93 -15.29 -13.80
C GLN A 80 9.31 -16.36 -12.76
N ARG A 81 10.58 -16.37 -12.31
CA ARG A 81 11.10 -17.35 -11.35
C ARG A 81 10.30 -17.36 -10.03
N HIS A 82 9.92 -16.18 -9.56
CA HIS A 82 9.16 -16.05 -8.32
C HIS A 82 7.68 -16.35 -8.50
N ARG A 83 7.11 -16.03 -9.68
CA ARG A 83 5.75 -16.43 -10.04
C ARG A 83 5.57 -17.94 -10.07
N GLU A 84 6.56 -18.68 -10.54
CA GLU A 84 6.58 -20.16 -10.51
C GLU A 84 6.53 -20.72 -9.06
N ARG A 85 6.93 -19.90 -8.07
CA ARG A 85 6.85 -20.21 -6.63
C ARG A 85 5.59 -19.64 -5.96
N GLY A 86 4.66 -19.06 -6.72
CA GLY A 86 3.40 -18.51 -6.23
C GLY A 86 3.46 -17.06 -5.74
N VAL A 87 4.59 -16.37 -5.88
CA VAL A 87 4.75 -14.97 -5.48
C VAL A 87 4.32 -14.05 -6.62
N ARG A 88 3.52 -13.03 -6.32
CA ARG A 88 3.02 -12.07 -7.31
C ARG A 88 3.65 -10.70 -7.09
N PHE A 89 3.95 -10.00 -8.18
CA PHE A 89 4.57 -8.68 -8.12
C PHE A 89 3.62 -7.59 -8.58
N MET A 90 3.69 -6.46 -7.91
CA MET A 90 3.07 -5.21 -8.34
C MET A 90 4.09 -4.07 -8.40
N THR A 91 3.82 -3.07 -9.23
CA THR A 91 4.61 -1.84 -9.35
C THR A 91 3.72 -0.60 -9.38
N ASP A 92 4.31 0.59 -9.17
CA ASP A 92 3.63 1.86 -9.40
C ASP A 92 3.18 1.98 -10.86
N LEU A 93 1.94 2.41 -11.08
CA LEU A 93 1.41 2.78 -12.40
C LEU A 93 0.92 4.22 -12.38
N ASN A 94 1.56 5.03 -13.23
CA ASN A 94 1.21 6.42 -13.44
C ASN A 94 0.85 6.64 -14.91
N LEU A 95 -0.30 7.27 -15.15
CA LEU A 95 -0.81 7.60 -16.48
C LEU A 95 -0.92 9.12 -16.71
N LEU A 96 -0.53 9.93 -15.73
CA LEU A 96 -0.70 11.38 -15.74
C LEU A 96 0.52 12.13 -16.28
N HIS A 97 1.72 11.65 -15.98
CA HIS A 97 2.96 12.35 -16.32
C HIS A 97 4.13 11.38 -16.55
N CYS A 98 5.22 11.91 -17.10
CA CYS A 98 6.52 11.24 -17.19
C CYS A 98 7.63 12.24 -16.82
N ALA A 99 8.89 11.82 -16.87
CA ALA A 99 10.03 12.73 -16.71
C ALA A 99 10.01 13.85 -17.75
N ILE A 100 10.45 15.04 -17.37
CA ILE A 100 10.54 16.23 -18.24
C ILE A 100 11.52 16.04 -19.42
N ASP A 101 12.46 15.11 -19.31
CA ASP A 101 13.44 14.76 -20.32
C ASP A 101 13.12 13.43 -21.03
N ALA A 102 11.90 12.91 -20.87
CA ALA A 102 11.45 11.70 -21.56
C ALA A 102 11.45 11.90 -23.09
N PRO A 103 11.87 10.89 -23.89
CA PRO A 103 11.83 10.96 -25.35
C PRO A 103 10.45 11.28 -25.92
N ALA A 104 9.38 10.86 -25.23
CA ALA A 104 8.00 11.15 -25.62
C ALA A 104 7.73 12.65 -25.75
N LEU A 105 8.33 13.50 -24.90
CA LEU A 105 8.14 14.95 -24.96
C LEU A 105 8.73 15.58 -26.22
N GLN A 106 9.83 15.03 -26.74
CA GLN A 106 10.46 15.50 -27.97
C GLN A 106 9.77 14.94 -29.22
N LEU A 107 9.37 13.67 -29.18
CA LEU A 107 8.77 12.96 -30.31
C LEU A 107 7.29 13.32 -30.52
N HIS A 108 6.57 13.56 -29.43
CA HIS A 108 5.13 13.85 -29.41
C HIS A 108 4.83 15.06 -28.51
N PRO A 109 5.32 16.27 -28.86
CA PRO A 109 5.15 17.47 -28.04
C PRO A 109 3.69 17.90 -27.85
N ASP A 110 2.79 17.40 -28.70
CA ASP A 110 1.33 17.58 -28.72
C ASP A 110 0.58 16.63 -27.77
N TRP A 111 1.27 15.67 -27.16
CA TRP A 111 0.72 14.83 -26.09
C TRP A 111 0.75 15.50 -24.71
N PHE A 112 1.41 16.65 -24.58
CA PHE A 112 1.69 17.27 -23.28
C PHE A 112 0.95 18.59 -23.11
N MET A 113 0.55 18.84 -21.87
CA MET A 113 0.02 20.12 -21.45
C MET A 113 1.10 21.19 -21.60
N ARG A 114 0.73 22.38 -22.10
CA ARG A 114 1.65 23.50 -22.26
C ARG A 114 1.06 24.78 -21.68
N GLU A 115 1.92 25.55 -21.04
CA GLU A 115 1.59 26.91 -20.64
C GLU A 115 1.49 27.84 -21.85
N ALA A 116 0.96 29.06 -21.63
CA ALA A 116 0.94 30.10 -22.67
C ALA A 116 2.34 30.51 -23.15
N SER A 117 3.37 30.29 -22.34
CA SER A 117 4.79 30.47 -22.68
C SER A 117 5.31 29.42 -23.67
N GLY A 118 4.63 28.28 -23.81
CA GLY A 118 5.05 27.12 -24.60
C GLY A 118 5.77 26.04 -23.78
N GLU A 119 6.13 26.32 -22.52
CA GLU A 119 6.76 25.36 -21.62
C GLU A 119 5.79 24.24 -21.19
N PRO A 120 6.28 23.02 -20.92
CA PRO A 120 5.46 21.95 -20.38
C PRO A 120 4.84 22.31 -19.03
N VAL A 121 3.60 21.89 -18.79
CA VAL A 121 3.00 22.00 -17.46
C VAL A 121 3.56 20.91 -16.56
N HIS A 122 3.92 21.31 -15.34
CA HIS A 122 4.40 20.42 -14.29
C HIS A 122 3.25 20.05 -13.34
N PRO A 123 3.10 18.77 -12.98
CA PRO A 123 2.11 18.36 -12.00
C PRO A 123 2.47 18.92 -10.61
N PHE A 124 1.46 19.10 -9.78
CA PHE A 124 1.62 19.53 -8.39
C PHE A 124 0.61 18.82 -7.50
N GLY A 125 0.91 18.75 -6.20
CA GLY A 125 0.03 18.12 -5.23
C GLY A 125 0.25 18.65 -3.82
N PRO A 126 -0.79 18.59 -2.96
CA PRO A 126 -0.64 18.94 -1.54
C PRO A 126 0.25 17.93 -0.82
N ASP A 127 0.99 18.40 0.19
CA ASP A 127 1.65 17.53 1.16
C ASP A 127 0.56 16.75 1.94
N PRO A 128 0.66 15.42 2.05
CA PRO A 128 -0.30 14.60 2.78
C PRO A 128 -0.48 15.01 4.26
N LEU A 129 0.52 15.64 4.87
CA LEU A 129 0.52 16.10 6.26
C LEU A 129 0.18 17.59 6.40
N ASP A 130 0.35 18.38 5.35
CA ASP A 130 -0.02 19.80 5.31
C ASP A 130 -0.64 20.17 3.94
N PRO A 131 -1.98 20.13 3.81
CA PRO A 131 -2.65 20.47 2.55
C PRO A 131 -2.40 21.88 2.04
N CYS A 132 -1.91 22.79 2.89
CA CYS A 132 -1.53 24.15 2.50
C CYS A 132 -0.13 24.21 1.86
N ASN A 133 0.70 23.19 2.08
CA ASN A 133 1.99 23.05 1.44
C ASN A 133 1.82 22.30 0.11
N VAL A 134 1.97 22.99 -1.01
CA VAL A 134 1.85 22.38 -2.34
C VAL A 134 3.23 22.16 -2.92
N THR A 135 3.54 20.91 -3.27
CA THR A 135 4.78 20.55 -3.97
C THR A 135 4.56 20.62 -5.47
N LEU A 136 5.39 21.40 -6.15
CA LEU A 136 5.53 21.39 -7.60
C LEU A 136 6.63 20.39 -7.97
N TRP A 137 6.35 19.47 -8.90
CA TRP A 137 7.34 18.52 -9.41
C TRP A 137 7.87 19.00 -10.77
N ASP A 138 8.86 19.87 -10.72
CA ASP A 138 9.47 20.51 -11.91
C ASP A 138 10.28 19.55 -12.80
N ASP A 139 10.56 18.34 -12.30
CA ASP A 139 11.20 17.26 -13.05
C ASP A 139 10.22 16.39 -13.86
N LEU A 140 8.93 16.71 -13.85
CA LEU A 140 7.86 15.94 -14.50
C LEU A 140 7.11 16.78 -15.55
N ALA A 141 6.68 16.15 -16.64
CA ALA A 141 5.82 16.76 -17.65
C ALA A 141 4.44 16.07 -17.67
N GLU A 142 3.37 16.86 -17.56
CA GLU A 142 2.00 16.35 -17.55
C GLU A 142 1.49 16.09 -18.97
N TYR A 143 0.91 14.90 -19.18
CA TYR A 143 0.23 14.55 -20.41
C TYR A 143 -1.11 15.27 -20.52
N ASP A 144 -1.46 15.76 -21.72
CA ASP A 144 -2.80 16.29 -22.03
C ASP A 144 -3.76 15.14 -22.36
N ILE A 145 -4.04 14.29 -21.36
CA ILE A 145 -4.90 13.11 -21.47
C ILE A 145 -6.37 13.43 -21.73
N TYR A 146 -6.77 14.70 -21.62
CA TYR A 146 -8.13 15.19 -21.86
C TYR A 146 -8.27 15.88 -23.22
N GLY A 147 -7.36 16.79 -23.53
CA GLY A 147 -7.46 17.78 -24.61
C GLY A 147 -6.48 17.58 -25.77
N SER A 148 -5.53 16.65 -25.69
CA SER A 148 -4.52 16.48 -26.74
C SER A 148 -5.20 16.27 -28.10
N PRO A 149 -4.76 16.97 -29.17
CA PRO A 149 -5.26 16.71 -30.51
C PRO A 149 -4.96 15.27 -30.99
N ASP A 150 -3.93 14.63 -30.44
CA ASP A 150 -3.53 13.25 -30.72
C ASP A 150 -3.86 12.28 -29.57
N ARG A 151 -4.88 12.62 -28.76
CA ARG A 151 -5.28 11.88 -27.54
C ARG A 151 -5.48 10.38 -27.74
N LEU A 152 -5.99 9.93 -28.89
CA LEU A 152 -6.20 8.51 -29.13
C LEU A 152 -4.89 7.72 -29.20
N ASN A 153 -3.85 8.29 -29.83
CA ASN A 153 -2.54 7.65 -29.89
C ASN A 153 -1.80 7.76 -28.56
N LEU A 154 -1.95 8.87 -27.82
CA LEU A 154 -1.47 8.99 -26.44
C LEU A 154 -2.08 7.90 -25.55
N TRP A 155 -3.40 7.71 -25.57
CA TRP A 155 -4.06 6.66 -24.78
C TRP A 155 -3.58 5.26 -25.19
N LYS A 156 -3.38 5.03 -26.49
CA LYS A 156 -2.83 3.77 -26.99
C LYS A 156 -1.38 3.53 -26.56
N TYR A 157 -0.56 4.59 -26.49
CA TYR A 157 0.78 4.52 -25.94
C TYR A 157 0.76 4.12 -24.48
N LEU A 158 -0.09 4.76 -23.66
CA LEU A 158 -0.27 4.42 -22.25
C LEU A 158 -0.79 2.98 -22.05
N GLU A 159 -1.72 2.51 -22.88
CA GLU A 159 -2.15 1.11 -22.91
C GLU A 159 -0.97 0.17 -23.24
N THR A 160 -0.13 0.55 -24.21
CA THR A 160 1.06 -0.24 -24.59
C THR A 160 2.06 -0.36 -23.44
N VAL A 161 2.22 0.68 -22.62
CA VAL A 161 3.06 0.63 -21.41
C VAL A 161 2.51 -0.40 -20.42
N VAL A 162 1.21 -0.35 -20.13
CA VAL A 162 0.55 -1.31 -19.23
C VAL A 162 0.69 -2.75 -19.77
N ASP A 163 0.45 -2.94 -21.07
CA ASP A 163 0.57 -4.24 -21.72
C ASP A 163 1.98 -4.79 -21.67
N PHE A 164 2.98 -3.93 -21.89
CA PHE A 164 4.38 -4.30 -21.78
C PHE A 164 4.69 -4.79 -20.37
N TRP A 165 4.26 -4.07 -19.32
CA TRP A 165 4.51 -4.46 -17.93
C TRP A 165 3.80 -5.75 -17.52
N VAL A 166 2.56 -5.96 -17.98
CA VAL A 166 1.87 -7.26 -17.84
C VAL A 166 2.65 -8.37 -18.55
N GLY A 167 3.16 -8.10 -19.75
CA GLY A 167 4.01 -9.01 -20.53
C GLY A 167 5.34 -9.38 -19.85
N LEU A 168 5.92 -8.46 -19.08
CA LEU A 168 7.10 -8.72 -18.24
C LEU A 168 6.80 -9.67 -17.08
N GLY A 169 5.53 -9.77 -16.66
CA GLY A 169 5.09 -10.66 -15.59
C GLY A 169 4.57 -9.94 -14.34
N PHE A 170 4.47 -8.60 -14.34
CA PHE A 170 3.76 -7.91 -13.28
C PHE A 170 2.30 -8.37 -13.24
N SER A 171 1.86 -8.72 -12.04
CA SER A 171 0.50 -9.22 -11.78
C SER A 171 -0.31 -8.21 -10.98
N GLY A 172 0.21 -7.01 -10.74
CA GLY A 172 -0.59 -5.94 -10.18
C GLY A 172 0.04 -4.56 -10.28
N PHE A 173 -0.76 -3.54 -9.96
CA PHE A 173 -0.37 -2.15 -10.09
C PHE A 173 -0.94 -1.31 -8.94
N ARG A 174 -0.09 -0.50 -8.29
CA ARG A 174 -0.52 0.61 -7.42
C ARG A 174 -0.71 1.83 -8.31
N CYS A 175 -1.95 2.18 -8.60
CA CYS A 175 -2.28 3.26 -9.52
C CYS A 175 -2.25 4.60 -8.80
N MET A 176 -1.43 5.51 -9.31
CA MET A 176 -1.26 6.86 -8.78
C MET A 176 -2.20 7.86 -9.47
N HIS A 177 -2.48 8.99 -8.81
CA HIS A 177 -3.28 10.09 -9.36
C HIS A 177 -4.62 9.65 -9.97
N VAL A 178 -5.29 8.68 -9.33
CA VAL A 178 -6.43 7.98 -9.92
C VAL A 178 -7.60 8.89 -10.25
N THR A 179 -7.75 10.02 -9.56
CA THR A 179 -8.83 10.98 -9.81
C THR A 179 -8.48 12.04 -10.87
N SER A 180 -7.20 12.24 -11.15
CA SER A 180 -6.70 13.16 -12.18
C SER A 180 -6.67 12.51 -13.57
N VAL A 181 -6.79 11.19 -13.64
CA VAL A 181 -6.82 10.43 -14.89
C VAL A 181 -8.27 10.10 -15.26
N PRO A 182 -8.70 10.25 -16.54
CA PRO A 182 -10.06 9.95 -16.96
C PRO A 182 -10.48 8.52 -16.63
N ALA A 183 -11.64 8.35 -15.98
CA ALA A 183 -12.23 7.04 -15.70
C ALA A 183 -12.33 6.11 -16.94
N PRO A 184 -12.65 6.60 -18.16
CA PRO A 184 -12.63 5.76 -19.37
C PRO A 184 -11.23 5.25 -19.74
N LEU A 185 -10.17 6.02 -19.48
CA LEU A 185 -8.80 5.59 -19.72
C LEU A 185 -8.43 4.47 -18.74
N TRP A 186 -8.70 4.64 -17.43
CA TRP A 186 -8.52 3.57 -16.44
C TRP A 186 -9.24 2.29 -16.84
N ARG A 187 -10.53 2.39 -17.19
CA ARG A 187 -11.33 1.25 -17.63
C ARG A 187 -10.73 0.55 -18.85
N THR A 188 -10.18 1.30 -19.79
CA THR A 188 -9.54 0.76 -20.99
C THR A 188 -8.28 -0.01 -20.62
N CYS A 189 -7.35 0.62 -19.88
CA CYS A 189 -6.10 -0.01 -19.45
C CYS A 189 -6.34 -1.25 -18.59
N ILE A 190 -7.24 -1.18 -17.61
CA ILE A 190 -7.56 -2.30 -16.71
C ILE A 190 -8.17 -3.46 -17.50
N ARG A 191 -9.16 -3.20 -18.37
CA ARG A 191 -9.78 -4.26 -19.19
C ARG A 191 -8.77 -4.90 -20.15
N ALA A 192 -7.94 -4.09 -20.80
CA ALA A 192 -6.89 -4.56 -21.69
C ALA A 192 -5.92 -5.50 -20.95
N ALA A 193 -5.42 -5.07 -19.79
CA ALA A 193 -4.54 -5.86 -18.93
C ALA A 193 -5.19 -7.19 -18.52
N LEU A 194 -6.45 -7.16 -18.07
CA LEU A 194 -7.18 -8.37 -17.66
C LEU A 194 -7.41 -9.37 -18.80
N VAL A 195 -7.61 -8.89 -20.02
CA VAL A 195 -7.78 -9.76 -21.21
C VAL A 195 -6.47 -10.40 -21.63
N ARG A 196 -5.35 -9.67 -21.54
CA ARG A 196 -4.03 -10.15 -21.99
C ARG A 196 -3.29 -10.97 -20.94
N ALA A 197 -3.61 -10.79 -19.68
CA ALA A 197 -2.91 -11.48 -18.62
C ALA A 197 -3.21 -12.98 -18.61
N HIS A 198 -2.15 -13.78 -18.50
CA HIS A 198 -2.24 -15.23 -18.36
C HIS A 198 -2.44 -15.66 -16.89
N ALA A 199 -2.65 -14.70 -15.98
CA ALA A 199 -3.01 -14.89 -14.57
C ALA A 199 -3.79 -13.67 -14.06
N PRO A 200 -4.50 -13.77 -12.92
CA PRO A 200 -5.21 -12.64 -12.34
C PRO A 200 -4.29 -11.43 -12.10
N VAL A 201 -4.68 -10.27 -12.62
CA VAL A 201 -4.00 -8.99 -12.41
C VAL A 201 -4.80 -8.14 -11.43
N LEU A 202 -4.12 -7.52 -10.47
CA LEU A 202 -4.74 -6.71 -9.44
C LEU A 202 -4.41 -5.23 -9.65
N PHE A 203 -5.42 -4.36 -9.60
CA PHE A 203 -5.23 -2.91 -9.63
C PHE A 203 -5.68 -2.30 -8.30
N VAL A 204 -4.75 -1.65 -7.58
CA VAL A 204 -5.02 -0.92 -6.33
C VAL A 204 -5.04 0.57 -6.64
N ALA A 205 -6.16 1.24 -6.41
CA ALA A 205 -6.24 2.69 -6.56
C ALA A 205 -5.67 3.39 -5.32
N ASP A 206 -4.67 4.25 -5.53
CA ASP A 206 -4.23 5.20 -4.53
C ASP A 206 -5.11 6.45 -4.58
N ALA A 207 -6.14 6.45 -3.73
CA ALA A 207 -7.10 7.53 -3.58
C ALA A 207 -6.88 8.32 -2.28
N LEU A 208 -5.68 8.27 -1.71
CA LEU A 208 -5.35 8.97 -0.47
C LEU A 208 -5.45 10.48 -0.66
N GLY A 209 -6.07 11.18 0.30
CA GLY A 209 -6.26 12.63 0.26
C GLY A 209 -7.35 13.11 -0.70
N GLU A 210 -8.01 12.22 -1.44
CA GLU A 210 -9.03 12.60 -2.41
C GLU A 210 -10.41 12.79 -1.78
N SER A 211 -11.22 13.65 -2.41
CA SER A 211 -12.60 13.82 -1.99
C SER A 211 -13.42 12.56 -2.28
N LEU A 212 -14.35 12.23 -1.39
CA LEU A 212 -15.23 11.06 -1.54
C LEU A 212 -16.03 11.10 -2.85
N GLU A 213 -16.39 12.29 -3.33
CA GLU A 213 -17.05 12.47 -4.63
C GLU A 213 -16.19 11.97 -5.79
N LYS A 214 -14.91 12.36 -5.81
CA LYS A 214 -13.97 11.89 -6.84
C LYS A 214 -13.73 10.39 -6.75
N VAL A 215 -13.60 9.84 -5.53
CA VAL A 215 -13.40 8.40 -5.35
C VAL A 215 -14.60 7.59 -5.83
N ARG A 216 -15.84 8.07 -5.63
CA ARG A 216 -17.04 7.43 -6.17
C ARG A 216 -17.03 7.33 -7.70
N ALA A 217 -16.42 8.28 -8.40
CA ALA A 217 -16.29 8.23 -9.85
C ALA A 217 -15.42 7.04 -10.35
N LEU A 218 -14.67 6.40 -9.44
CA LEU A 218 -13.82 5.24 -9.76
C LEU A 218 -14.57 3.90 -9.74
N HIS A 219 -15.82 3.84 -9.25
CA HIS A 219 -16.59 2.60 -9.07
C HIS A 219 -16.62 1.71 -10.33
N GLU A 220 -16.75 2.32 -11.51
CA GLU A 220 -16.83 1.60 -12.78
C GLU A 220 -15.49 1.47 -13.53
N CYS A 221 -14.37 1.84 -12.90
CA CYS A 221 -13.04 1.71 -13.50
C CYS A 221 -12.53 0.26 -13.43
N GLY A 222 -12.97 -0.52 -12.44
CA GLY A 222 -12.53 -1.91 -12.25
C GLY A 222 -11.32 -2.07 -11.32
N PHE A 223 -11.09 -1.11 -10.41
CA PHE A 223 -10.10 -1.29 -9.34
C PHE A 223 -10.53 -2.41 -8.40
N HIS A 224 -9.56 -3.21 -7.97
CA HIS A 224 -9.78 -4.35 -7.08
C HIS A 224 -9.70 -3.94 -5.61
N HIS A 225 -8.86 -2.94 -5.31
CA HIS A 225 -8.77 -2.35 -3.99
C HIS A 225 -8.57 -0.84 -4.03
N LEU A 226 -8.85 -0.17 -2.91
CA LEU A 226 -8.58 1.26 -2.66
C LEU A 226 -7.74 1.43 -1.39
N TYR A 227 -6.69 2.25 -1.42
CA TYR A 227 -6.05 2.66 -0.17
C TYR A 227 -7.00 3.52 0.66
N ASN A 228 -7.06 3.26 1.97
CA ASN A 228 -7.79 4.09 2.92
C ASN A 228 -6.84 4.85 3.85
N SER A 229 -7.37 5.85 4.54
CA SER A 229 -6.60 6.76 5.39
C SER A 229 -6.46 6.28 6.84
N SER A 230 -6.69 4.99 7.12
CA SER A 230 -6.71 4.47 8.50
C SER A 230 -5.38 4.62 9.26
N CYS A 231 -4.24 4.76 8.56
CA CYS A 231 -2.94 4.95 9.19
C CYS A 231 -2.80 6.29 9.95
N TRP A 232 -3.59 7.31 9.58
CA TRP A 232 -3.62 8.62 10.24
C TRP A 232 -4.66 8.71 11.37
N TRP A 233 -5.46 7.66 11.58
CA TRP A 233 -6.53 7.68 12.56
C TRP A 233 -6.03 7.48 13.98
N GLN A 234 -6.39 8.37 14.90
CA GLN A 234 -5.99 8.28 16.32
C GLN A 234 -7.05 7.61 17.21
N PHE A 235 -8.05 6.95 16.62
CA PHE A 235 -9.14 6.27 17.34
C PHE A 235 -10.06 7.21 18.15
N ASP A 236 -10.02 8.50 17.86
CA ASP A 236 -10.67 9.58 18.63
C ASP A 236 -11.87 10.23 17.90
N ALA A 237 -12.01 9.97 16.61
CA ALA A 237 -13.10 10.47 15.76
C ALA A 237 -13.66 9.38 14.84
N ASP A 238 -14.82 9.59 14.25
CA ASP A 238 -15.54 8.60 13.43
C ASP A 238 -15.13 8.59 11.96
N TRP A 239 -14.32 9.56 11.52
CA TRP A 239 -14.02 9.79 10.10
C TRP A 239 -13.43 8.56 9.40
N ALA A 240 -12.60 7.76 10.07
CA ALA A 240 -12.00 6.56 9.47
C ALA A 240 -13.04 5.46 9.26
N LEU A 241 -14.00 5.33 10.19
CA LEU A 241 -15.12 4.39 10.07
C LEU A 241 -16.05 4.81 8.92
N ASN A 242 -16.37 6.11 8.85
CA ASN A 242 -17.19 6.68 7.78
C ASN A 242 -16.51 6.54 6.41
N GLN A 243 -15.21 6.84 6.32
CA GLN A 243 -14.44 6.67 5.09
C GLN A 243 -14.42 5.19 4.66
N HIS A 244 -14.15 4.28 5.59
CA HIS A 244 -14.16 2.85 5.32
C HIS A 244 -15.49 2.38 4.74
N ASP A 245 -16.62 2.77 5.35
CA ASP A 245 -17.95 2.41 4.88
C ASP A 245 -18.27 2.96 3.47
N LEU A 246 -17.79 4.16 3.19
CA LEU A 246 -17.96 4.78 1.87
C LEU A 246 -17.08 4.13 0.81
N LEU A 247 -15.81 3.85 1.11
CA LEU A 247 -14.86 3.25 0.17
C LEU A 247 -15.24 1.82 -0.19
N GLN A 248 -15.73 1.01 0.76
CA GLN A 248 -16.14 -0.37 0.47
C GLN A 248 -17.30 -0.46 -0.54
N SER A 249 -18.08 0.62 -0.71
CA SER A 249 -19.11 0.69 -1.76
C SER A 249 -18.51 0.82 -3.18
N VAL A 250 -17.25 1.21 -3.29
CA VAL A 250 -16.49 1.36 -4.55
C VAL A 250 -15.64 0.13 -4.80
N ALA A 251 -14.78 -0.23 -3.84
CA ALA A 251 -14.00 -1.46 -3.83
C ALA A 251 -13.52 -1.76 -2.40
N PRO A 252 -13.21 -3.02 -2.06
CA PRO A 252 -12.57 -3.36 -0.79
C PRO A 252 -11.28 -2.55 -0.57
N THR A 253 -10.89 -2.29 0.67
CA THR A 253 -9.82 -1.37 1.01
C THR A 253 -8.50 -2.06 1.38
N VAL A 254 -7.40 -1.32 1.24
CA VAL A 254 -6.08 -1.65 1.78
C VAL A 254 -5.81 -0.73 2.97
N SER A 255 -5.58 -1.32 4.14
CA SER A 255 -5.03 -0.62 5.30
C SER A 255 -3.53 -0.86 5.42
N PHE A 256 -2.83 0.03 6.11
CA PHE A 256 -1.40 -0.07 6.36
C PHE A 256 -1.07 0.70 7.64
N PRO A 257 -0.09 0.26 8.45
CA PRO A 257 0.37 1.03 9.60
C PRO A 257 1.26 2.22 9.20
N GLU A 258 2.02 2.07 8.12
CA GLU A 258 2.83 3.09 7.44
C GLU A 258 3.07 2.66 5.97
N ASN A 259 3.38 3.62 5.10
CA ASN A 259 3.84 3.36 3.74
C ASN A 259 5.15 4.12 3.43
N HIS A 260 5.70 3.95 2.23
CA HIS A 260 6.94 4.61 1.80
C HIS A 260 6.89 6.15 1.76
N ASP A 261 5.69 6.75 1.66
CA ASP A 261 5.48 8.20 1.63
C ASP A 261 5.25 8.79 3.04
N THR A 262 4.90 7.95 4.03
CA THR A 262 4.73 8.40 5.41
C THR A 262 6.06 8.41 6.16
N PRO A 263 6.28 9.37 7.08
CA PRO A 263 7.38 9.22 8.02
C PRO A 263 7.16 7.98 8.90
N ARG A 264 8.25 7.28 9.24
CA ARG A 264 8.21 5.99 9.94
C ARG A 264 7.45 6.11 11.26
N LEU A 265 6.54 5.17 11.51
CA LEU A 265 5.71 5.12 12.70
C LEU A 265 6.57 5.10 13.96
N PHE A 266 7.54 4.18 14.03
CA PHE A 266 8.45 4.06 15.17
C PHE A 266 9.18 5.36 15.55
N HIS A 267 9.57 6.15 14.54
CA HIS A 267 10.18 7.47 14.75
C HIS A 267 9.21 8.46 15.40
N LYS A 268 7.94 8.48 14.97
CA LYS A 268 6.90 9.38 15.49
C LYS A 268 6.37 9.00 16.87
N THR A 269 6.61 7.75 17.28
CA THR A 269 5.99 7.16 18.46
C THR A 269 7.00 6.86 19.56
N GLU A 270 8.01 7.72 19.68
CA GLU A 270 9.05 7.65 20.73
C GLU A 270 9.77 6.31 20.78
N ALA A 271 9.93 5.63 19.63
CA ALA A 271 10.54 4.31 19.54
C ALA A 271 9.84 3.23 20.40
N LEU A 272 8.50 3.31 20.51
CA LEU A 272 7.70 2.32 21.25
C LEU A 272 7.24 1.17 20.34
N THR A 273 7.79 -0.03 20.56
CA THR A 273 7.41 -1.26 19.83
C THR A 273 5.95 -1.65 20.07
N ALA A 274 5.39 -1.33 21.24
CA ALA A 274 3.97 -1.52 21.55
C ALA A 274 3.04 -0.88 20.50
N VAL A 275 3.43 0.29 19.97
CA VAL A 275 2.64 1.00 18.96
C VAL A 275 2.78 0.35 17.58
N GLN A 276 3.94 -0.23 17.26
CA GLN A 276 4.11 -1.04 16.04
C GLN A 276 3.19 -2.27 16.06
N TYR A 277 3.11 -2.95 17.20
CA TYR A 277 2.20 -4.08 17.38
C TYR A 277 0.74 -3.66 17.22
N GLN A 278 0.34 -2.57 17.90
CA GLN A 278 -0.99 -1.99 17.82
C GLN A 278 -1.41 -1.70 16.39
N ARG A 279 -0.62 -0.89 15.67
CA ARG A 279 -1.01 -0.38 14.36
C ARG A 279 -1.05 -1.46 13.30
N TYR A 280 -0.14 -2.43 13.36
CA TYR A 280 -0.16 -3.56 12.43
C TYR A 280 -1.39 -4.46 12.64
N LEU A 281 -1.71 -4.81 13.89
CA LEU A 281 -2.87 -5.65 14.18
C LEU A 281 -4.18 -4.94 13.84
N PHE A 282 -4.28 -3.65 14.14
CA PHE A 282 -5.42 -2.84 13.71
C PHE A 282 -5.57 -2.86 12.19
N ALA A 283 -4.51 -2.56 11.43
CA ALA A 283 -4.56 -2.56 9.98
C ALA A 283 -4.94 -3.95 9.40
N CYS A 284 -4.40 -5.02 10.00
CA CYS A 284 -4.74 -6.39 9.65
C CYS A 284 -6.21 -6.75 9.98
N TRP A 285 -6.82 -6.16 11.00
CA TRP A 285 -8.22 -6.42 11.34
C TRP A 285 -9.20 -5.56 10.52
N PHE A 286 -8.83 -4.30 10.28
CA PHE A 286 -9.70 -3.29 9.71
C PHE A 286 -10.14 -3.62 8.28
N SER A 287 -9.17 -3.80 7.38
CA SER A 287 -9.44 -3.92 5.93
C SER A 287 -9.26 -5.33 5.39
N SER A 288 -9.89 -5.64 4.25
CA SER A 288 -9.71 -6.91 3.52
C SER A 288 -8.32 -7.10 2.90
N ALA A 289 -7.52 -6.04 2.76
CA ALA A 289 -6.13 -6.08 2.33
C ALA A 289 -5.22 -5.29 3.28
N LEU A 290 -3.95 -5.69 3.34
CA LEU A 290 -2.92 -5.07 4.18
C LEU A 290 -1.68 -4.78 3.35
N GLN A 291 -1.07 -3.62 3.54
CA GLN A 291 0.28 -3.33 3.10
C GLN A 291 1.22 -3.08 4.28
N MET A 292 2.46 -3.57 4.16
CA MET A 292 3.57 -3.22 5.04
C MET A 292 4.77 -2.79 4.20
N THR A 293 5.46 -1.71 4.58
CA THR A 293 6.70 -1.28 3.92
C THR A 293 7.91 -1.88 4.62
N MET A 294 8.90 -2.32 3.84
CA MET A 294 10.13 -2.88 4.36
C MET A 294 10.76 -1.98 5.44
N GLY A 295 11.25 -2.63 6.49
CA GLY A 295 11.82 -1.95 7.66
C GLY A 295 10.84 -1.71 8.79
N TYR A 296 9.52 -1.83 8.54
CA TYR A 296 8.52 -1.74 9.61
C TYR A 296 8.74 -2.80 10.69
N GLU A 297 9.00 -4.03 10.26
CA GLU A 297 9.26 -5.18 11.13
C GLU A 297 10.57 -5.05 11.93
N TYR A 298 11.45 -4.14 11.50
CA TYR A 298 12.72 -3.85 12.16
C TYR A 298 12.69 -2.50 12.89
N CYS A 299 11.52 -1.89 13.01
CA CYS A 299 11.34 -0.61 13.69
C CYS A 299 12.29 0.49 13.13
N TRP A 300 12.52 0.49 11.82
CA TRP A 300 13.35 1.49 11.16
C TRP A 300 12.75 2.89 11.31
N GLN A 301 13.61 3.90 11.43
CA GLN A 301 13.22 5.28 11.73
C GLN A 301 13.40 6.22 10.53
N LYS A 302 14.28 5.87 9.60
CA LYS A 302 14.55 6.72 8.44
C LYS A 302 13.42 6.60 7.40
N PRO A 303 12.85 7.74 6.96
CA PRO A 303 11.89 7.73 5.86
C PRO A 303 12.59 7.39 4.53
N CYS A 304 11.84 6.83 3.60
CA CYS A 304 12.30 6.65 2.22
C CYS A 304 12.23 7.98 1.46
N HIS A 305 13.12 8.16 0.50
CA HIS A 305 13.18 9.31 -0.38
C HIS A 305 13.47 8.86 -1.81
N ALA A 306 12.63 9.30 -2.75
CA ALA A 306 12.64 8.86 -4.15
C ALA A 306 14.00 8.95 -4.86
N VAL A 307 14.81 9.95 -4.51
CA VAL A 307 16.15 10.19 -5.09
C VAL A 307 17.30 9.71 -4.19
N ARG A 308 17.21 9.99 -2.87
CA ARG A 308 18.36 9.97 -1.95
C ARG A 308 18.54 8.64 -1.23
N THR A 309 17.47 7.87 -1.05
CA THR A 309 17.56 6.61 -0.34
C THR A 309 18.34 5.61 -1.17
N THR A 310 19.35 5.01 -0.54
CA THR A 310 20.21 3.99 -1.11
C THR A 310 20.27 2.78 -0.19
N GLN A 311 20.94 1.71 -0.63
CA GLN A 311 21.16 0.53 0.19
C GLN A 311 21.94 0.83 1.47
N ALA A 312 22.81 1.85 1.48
CA ALA A 312 23.58 2.23 2.66
C ALA A 312 22.71 2.83 3.78
N ASP A 313 21.46 3.19 3.47
CA ASP A 313 20.51 3.73 4.45
C ASP A 313 19.79 2.66 5.27
N GLN A 314 19.97 1.37 4.95
CA GLN A 314 19.42 0.28 5.75
C GLN A 314 19.87 0.39 7.21
N GLU A 315 18.92 0.31 8.13
CA GLU A 315 19.16 0.37 9.56
C GLU A 315 19.34 -1.06 10.14
N PRO A 316 19.88 -1.21 11.36
CA PRO A 316 19.97 -2.50 12.02
C PRO A 316 18.62 -3.22 12.09
N ARG A 317 18.64 -4.56 12.07
CA ARG A 317 17.45 -5.41 12.24
C ARG A 317 17.16 -5.68 13.72
N ASP A 318 17.12 -4.61 14.52
CA ASP A 318 16.88 -4.65 15.97
C ASP A 318 16.26 -3.32 16.42
N PRO A 319 15.07 -3.31 17.07
CA PRO A 319 14.24 -4.47 17.43
C PRO A 319 13.63 -5.20 16.23
N ASP A 320 13.38 -6.51 16.38
CA ASP A 320 12.75 -7.34 15.34
C ASP A 320 11.39 -7.88 15.80
N ILE A 321 10.33 -7.43 15.14
CA ILE A 321 8.94 -7.85 15.39
C ILE A 321 8.42 -8.85 14.35
N SER A 322 9.29 -9.40 13.49
CA SER A 322 8.95 -10.34 12.41
C SER A 322 8.11 -11.53 12.88
N ALA A 323 8.38 -12.08 14.06
CA ALA A 323 7.60 -13.20 14.61
C ALA A 323 6.11 -12.84 14.80
N PHE A 324 5.84 -11.63 15.29
CA PHE A 324 4.48 -11.12 15.44
C PHE A 324 3.83 -10.86 14.08
N ILE A 325 4.54 -10.22 13.15
CA ILE A 325 4.04 -9.98 11.79
C ILE A 325 3.61 -11.29 11.12
N ARG A 326 4.48 -12.31 11.19
CA ARG A 326 4.22 -13.66 10.68
C ARG A 326 2.96 -14.27 11.29
N ALA A 327 2.79 -14.10 12.60
CA ALA A 327 1.60 -14.60 13.29
C ALA A 327 0.32 -13.90 12.80
N CYS A 328 0.33 -12.57 12.73
CA CYS A 328 -0.82 -11.77 12.27
C CYS A 328 -1.23 -12.13 10.85
N ASN A 329 -0.26 -12.34 9.97
CA ASN A 329 -0.51 -12.74 8.58
C ASN A 329 -1.15 -14.13 8.48
N ARG A 330 -0.67 -15.10 9.28
CA ARG A 330 -1.24 -16.45 9.35
C ARG A 330 -2.65 -16.47 9.96
N MET A 331 -2.99 -15.52 10.83
CA MET A 331 -4.33 -15.42 11.43
C MET A 331 -5.43 -15.32 10.38
N SER A 332 -5.18 -14.66 9.25
CA SER A 332 -6.16 -14.53 8.16
C SER A 332 -6.70 -15.87 7.65
N SER A 333 -5.91 -16.95 7.77
CA SER A 333 -6.33 -18.30 7.39
C SER A 333 -7.18 -19.00 8.45
N ALA A 334 -7.06 -18.60 9.72
CA ALA A 334 -7.81 -19.15 10.85
C ALA A 334 -9.09 -18.36 11.17
N TRP A 335 -9.13 -17.06 10.83
CA TRP A 335 -10.28 -16.20 11.08
C TRP A 335 -10.73 -15.48 9.80
N PRO A 336 -11.67 -16.07 9.03
CA PRO A 336 -12.09 -15.56 7.73
C PRO A 336 -12.59 -14.11 7.72
N ILE A 337 -13.14 -13.61 8.83
CA ILE A 337 -13.62 -12.23 8.97
C ILE A 337 -12.52 -11.18 8.69
N LEU A 338 -11.25 -11.57 8.80
CA LEU A 338 -10.10 -10.72 8.49
C LEU A 338 -9.81 -10.63 6.99
N CYS A 339 -10.29 -11.58 6.19
CA CYS A 339 -10.06 -11.63 4.74
C CYS A 339 -11.09 -10.81 3.96
N GLU A 340 -12.18 -10.41 4.59
CA GLU A 340 -13.33 -9.81 3.92
C GLU A 340 -13.56 -8.38 4.40
N GLU A 341 -14.17 -7.58 3.53
CA GLU A 341 -14.61 -6.24 3.90
C GLU A 341 -15.90 -6.34 4.71
N GLY A 342 -16.02 -5.55 5.76
CA GLY A 342 -17.14 -5.63 6.68
C GLY A 342 -17.53 -4.28 7.24
N ARG A 343 -18.75 -4.19 7.74
CA ARG A 343 -19.18 -2.97 8.43
C ARG A 343 -18.44 -2.86 9.75
N VAL A 344 -17.66 -1.81 9.93
CA VAL A 344 -16.95 -1.50 11.17
C VAL A 344 -17.69 -0.42 11.95
N MET A 345 -17.92 -0.64 13.25
CA MET A 345 -18.59 0.32 14.12
C MET A 345 -17.90 0.43 15.48
N ALA A 346 -17.94 1.62 16.09
CA ALA A 346 -17.58 1.79 17.49
C ALA A 346 -18.75 1.35 18.39
N LEU A 347 -18.47 0.46 19.34
CA LEU A 347 -19.39 0.01 20.37
C LEU A 347 -19.21 0.77 21.70
N SER A 348 -18.07 1.43 21.90
CA SER A 348 -17.82 2.35 23.00
C SER A 348 -17.64 3.79 22.49
N PRO A 349 -17.81 4.81 23.35
CA PRO A 349 -17.59 6.20 22.96
C PRO A 349 -16.15 6.47 22.50
N LEU A 350 -16.00 7.21 21.40
CA LEU A 350 -14.68 7.52 20.81
C LEU A 350 -13.80 8.43 21.67
N TRP A 351 -14.36 9.13 22.67
CA TRP A 351 -13.60 9.97 23.60
C TRP A 351 -13.03 9.20 24.79
N GLU A 352 -13.45 7.95 25.02
CA GLU A 352 -12.90 7.12 26.09
C GLU A 352 -11.47 6.67 25.78
N PRO A 353 -10.62 6.42 26.80
CA PRO A 353 -9.24 5.97 26.59
C PRO A 353 -9.15 4.55 25.98
N THR A 354 -10.23 3.77 26.09
CA THR A 354 -10.36 2.46 25.44
C THR A 354 -11.43 2.50 24.36
N LEU A 355 -11.22 1.78 23.26
CA LEU A 355 -12.18 1.69 22.17
C LEU A 355 -12.52 0.24 21.86
N LEU A 356 -13.81 -0.09 21.93
CA LEU A 356 -14.35 -1.34 21.42
C LEU A 356 -14.91 -1.11 20.02
N LEU A 357 -14.35 -1.79 19.03
CA LEU A 357 -14.87 -1.86 17.66
C LEU A 357 -15.52 -3.22 17.41
N SER A 358 -16.56 -3.24 16.57
CA SER A 358 -17.07 -4.46 15.94
C SER A 358 -16.91 -4.40 14.44
N LYS A 359 -16.63 -5.55 13.83
CA LYS A 359 -16.68 -5.79 12.39
C LYS A 359 -17.70 -6.89 12.15
N THR A 360 -18.66 -6.63 11.27
CA THR A 360 -19.73 -7.59 10.95
C THR A 360 -19.73 -7.93 9.47
N ILE A 361 -19.81 -9.23 9.17
CA ILE A 361 -19.84 -9.79 7.81
C ILE A 361 -20.82 -10.95 7.81
N ASP A 362 -21.89 -10.88 6.99
CA ASP A 362 -22.88 -11.95 6.81
C ASP A 362 -23.37 -12.61 8.13
N GLY A 363 -23.58 -11.79 9.17
CA GLY A 363 -24.05 -12.22 10.49
C GLY A 363 -22.97 -12.70 11.46
N GLN A 364 -21.71 -12.86 11.02
CA GLN A 364 -20.56 -13.07 11.90
C GLN A 364 -20.07 -11.74 12.47
N GLU A 365 -19.64 -11.73 13.73
CA GLU A 365 -19.10 -10.56 14.42
C GLU A 365 -17.72 -10.87 15.00
N GLY A 366 -16.74 -10.03 14.67
CA GLY A 366 -15.44 -9.98 15.34
C GLY A 366 -15.29 -8.65 16.02
N ARG A 367 -14.64 -8.62 17.19
CA ARG A 367 -14.45 -7.40 17.97
C ARG A 367 -12.98 -7.13 18.24
N LEU A 368 -12.67 -5.85 18.35
CA LEU A 368 -11.34 -5.33 18.62
C LEU A 368 -11.42 -4.36 19.79
N LEU A 369 -10.75 -4.65 20.90
CA LEU A 369 -10.63 -3.76 22.03
C LEU A 369 -9.23 -3.13 22.03
N ILE A 370 -9.17 -1.81 22.07
CA ILE A 370 -7.96 -1.02 21.86
C ILE A 370 -7.71 -0.14 23.09
N ASN A 371 -6.51 -0.21 23.67
CA ASN A 371 -6.00 0.85 24.56
C ASN A 371 -5.36 1.96 23.71
N LYS A 372 -5.95 3.15 23.69
CA LYS A 372 -5.41 4.29 22.92
C LYS A 372 -4.19 4.92 23.58
N ASP A 373 -4.03 4.70 24.88
CA ASP A 373 -2.89 5.21 25.64
C ASP A 373 -1.69 4.29 25.43
N TRP A 374 -0.67 4.81 24.78
CA TRP A 374 0.59 4.12 24.53
C TRP A 374 1.60 4.17 25.70
N THR A 375 1.26 4.84 26.80
CA THR A 375 2.15 5.02 27.97
C THR A 375 1.60 4.42 29.25
N GLN A 376 0.28 4.29 29.38
CA GLN A 376 -0.38 3.81 30.59
C GLN A 376 -1.29 2.61 30.32
N PRO A 377 -1.35 1.64 31.25
CA PRO A 377 -2.37 0.60 31.19
C PRO A 377 -3.76 1.20 31.40
N ARG A 378 -4.78 0.54 30.84
CA ARG A 378 -6.18 0.95 30.97
C ARG A 378 -7.05 -0.25 31.30
N GLU A 379 -8.00 -0.08 32.20
CA GLU A 379 -9.07 -1.07 32.41
C GLU A 379 -10.20 -0.84 31.41
N ALA A 380 -10.73 -1.92 30.86
CA ALA A 380 -11.95 -1.94 30.06
C ALA A 380 -12.95 -2.94 30.65
N GLU A 381 -14.24 -2.61 30.59
CA GLU A 381 -15.31 -3.52 30.97
C GLU A 381 -15.72 -4.38 29.76
N LEU A 382 -15.72 -5.70 29.94
CA LEU A 382 -16.18 -6.66 28.94
C LEU A 382 -17.69 -6.83 29.05
N ILE A 383 -18.38 -6.64 27.93
CA ILE A 383 -19.81 -6.89 27.83
C ILE A 383 -19.99 -8.39 27.57
N ASP A 384 -20.55 -9.08 28.57
CA ASP A 384 -20.80 -10.54 28.61
C ASP A 384 -19.54 -11.41 28.78
N ASN A 385 -19.76 -12.70 29.04
CA ASN A 385 -18.71 -13.71 28.98
C ASN A 385 -18.26 -13.86 27.52
N CYS A 386 -16.99 -13.64 27.24
CA CYS A 386 -16.42 -13.74 25.90
C CYS A 386 -15.15 -14.58 25.90
N GLU A 387 -14.57 -14.77 24.73
CA GLU A 387 -13.19 -15.24 24.60
C GLU A 387 -12.33 -14.12 24.05
N ILE A 388 -11.13 -13.98 24.61
CA ILE A 388 -10.15 -12.98 24.20
C ILE A 388 -8.90 -13.64 23.63
N CYS A 389 -8.21 -12.92 22.76
CA CYS A 389 -6.90 -13.32 22.23
C CYS A 389 -5.95 -12.12 22.24
N ARG A 390 -4.76 -12.33 22.80
CA ARG A 390 -3.71 -11.31 23.04
C ARG A 390 -2.44 -11.66 22.26
N PRO A 391 -2.43 -11.51 20.93
CA PRO A 391 -1.36 -12.06 20.07
C PRO A 391 0.02 -11.44 20.29
N VAL A 392 0.10 -10.24 20.87
CA VAL A 392 1.36 -9.56 21.20
C VAL A 392 2.17 -10.33 22.26
N LEU A 393 1.50 -11.05 23.17
CA LEU A 393 2.13 -11.69 24.33
C LEU A 393 2.50 -13.16 24.12
N ALA A 394 2.14 -13.75 22.97
CA ALA A 394 2.15 -15.20 22.79
C ALA A 394 3.14 -15.70 21.71
N GLU A 395 4.11 -14.89 21.29
CA GLU A 395 5.11 -15.25 20.25
C GLU A 395 4.49 -15.82 18.96
N GLY A 396 3.25 -15.41 18.67
CA GLY A 396 2.49 -15.85 17.51
C GLY A 396 1.56 -17.05 17.72
N HIS A 397 1.39 -17.53 18.95
CA HIS A 397 0.34 -18.47 19.31
C HIS A 397 -1.00 -17.74 19.53
N TRP A 398 -2.02 -18.17 18.80
CA TRP A 398 -3.38 -17.64 18.90
C TRP A 398 -4.18 -18.49 19.90
N SER A 399 -4.05 -18.19 21.19
CA SER A 399 -4.87 -18.83 22.23
C SER A 399 -6.07 -17.95 22.57
N TRP A 400 -7.26 -18.52 22.40
CA TRP A 400 -8.49 -17.94 22.91
C TRP A 400 -8.67 -18.40 24.37
N GLU A 401 -8.88 -17.45 25.27
CA GLU A 401 -9.15 -17.73 26.67
C GLU A 401 -10.48 -17.09 27.11
N PRO A 402 -11.27 -17.77 27.95
CA PRO A 402 -12.48 -17.16 28.51
C PRO A 402 -12.14 -15.93 29.34
N ALA A 403 -12.90 -14.84 29.15
CA ALA A 403 -12.78 -13.62 29.94
C ALA A 403 -14.15 -13.03 30.27
N SER A 404 -14.23 -12.37 31.42
CA SER A 404 -15.44 -11.68 31.88
C SER A 404 -15.09 -10.57 32.89
N GLY A 405 -16.01 -9.63 33.07
CA GLY A 405 -15.82 -8.51 34.00
C GLY A 405 -14.84 -7.48 33.46
N ARG A 406 -13.76 -7.18 34.19
CA ARG A 406 -12.77 -6.17 33.81
C ARG A 406 -11.53 -6.81 33.21
N LEU A 407 -11.00 -6.19 32.18
CA LEU A 407 -9.75 -6.57 31.53
C LEU A 407 -8.77 -5.40 31.61
N GLU A 408 -7.57 -5.65 32.14
CA GLU A 408 -6.47 -4.71 32.10
C GLU A 408 -5.71 -4.85 30.76
N LEU A 409 -5.62 -3.74 30.03
CA LEU A 409 -4.90 -3.59 28.79
C LEU A 409 -3.57 -2.90 29.06
N ALA A 410 -2.46 -3.50 28.60
CA ALA A 410 -1.15 -2.87 28.60
C ALA A 410 -1.13 -1.62 27.69
N PRO A 411 -0.14 -0.72 27.82
CA PRO A 411 -0.01 0.44 26.94
C PRO A 411 0.00 0.04 25.45
N ALA A 412 -0.80 0.74 24.65
CA ALA A 412 -1.05 0.48 23.23
C ALA A 412 -1.57 -0.94 22.91
N GLU A 413 -2.05 -1.72 23.86
CA GLU A 413 -2.50 -3.07 23.58
C GLU A 413 -3.77 -3.12 22.72
N ILE A 414 -3.83 -4.13 21.86
CA ILE A 414 -5.05 -4.54 21.17
C ILE A 414 -5.38 -5.98 21.52
N VAL A 415 -6.64 -6.21 21.87
CA VAL A 415 -7.20 -7.51 22.20
C VAL A 415 -8.31 -7.85 21.22
N LEU A 416 -8.25 -9.04 20.64
CA LEU A 416 -9.31 -9.56 19.81
C LEU A 416 -10.35 -10.23 20.70
N ILE A 417 -11.63 -10.03 20.38
CA ILE A 417 -12.75 -10.56 21.17
C ILE A 417 -13.70 -11.30 20.23
N ARG A 418 -14.16 -12.48 20.65
CA ARG A 418 -15.28 -13.20 20.06
C ARG A 418 -16.31 -13.56 21.13
N ARG A 419 -17.59 -13.61 20.77
CA ARG A 419 -18.66 -14.01 21.68
C ARG A 419 -18.63 -15.52 21.88
N ASN A 420 -18.94 -15.97 23.10
CA ASN A 420 -19.29 -17.36 23.33
C ASN A 420 -20.64 -17.62 22.64
N GLU A 421 -20.75 -18.71 21.87
CA GLU A 421 -22.03 -19.17 21.30
C GLU A 421 -23.03 -19.55 22.39
#